data_AF-A0A0D7F5Z6-F1
#
_entry.id   AF-A0A0D7F5Z6-F1
#
_cell.length_a   1.000
_cell.length_b   1.000
_cell.length_c   1.000
_cell.angle_alpha   90.00
_cell.angle_beta   90.00
_cell.angle_gamma   90.00
#
_symmetry.space_group_name_H-M   'P 1'
#
loop_
_entity.id
_entity.type
_entity.pdbx_description
1 polymer ?
#
loop_
_entity_poly.entity_id
_entity_poly.type
_entity_poly.pdbx_seq_one_letter_code
_entity_poly.pdbx_strand_id
1 'polypeptide(L)'
;EALQRLGRPVKAIVKHLSDEQLVVAQGRENLERRDLSFIERALFAARLEDHGFARSALTAALAVHKGNLSTMITVARSVPEELIVAIGPAPKVGRPRWEQLAELLPKTGDRWRQAIVSPGFDALESDSRFARALKALSPRQAKKTKQVIKSDTGAPLVQIVQGKDRLQFTIEEKSAPAFGSYLIEQLPEIYAAFRRRADV
;
A
#
# COMPACT_ATOMS: atom_id res chain seq x y z
N GLU A 1 -24.72 -15.31 -33.30
CA GLU A 1 -26.15 -15.11 -33.63
C GLU A 1 -26.43 -14.11 -34.75
N ALA A 2 -25.83 -12.91 -34.77
CA ALA A 2 -26.13 -11.89 -35.80
C ALA A 2 -25.86 -12.32 -37.25
N LEU A 3 -24.74 -13.01 -37.54
CA LEU A 3 -24.40 -13.49 -38.89
C LEU A 3 -25.25 -14.69 -39.34
N GLN A 4 -25.70 -15.50 -38.37
CA GLN A 4 -26.53 -16.68 -38.61
C GLN A 4 -27.94 -16.27 -39.05
N ARG A 5 -28.48 -15.19 -38.48
CA ARG A 5 -29.75 -14.55 -38.92
C ARG A 5 -29.67 -13.93 -40.32
N LEU A 6 -28.46 -13.62 -40.80
CA LEU A 6 -28.21 -12.99 -42.11
C LEU A 6 -27.79 -14.01 -43.19
N GLY A 7 -27.77 -15.31 -42.88
CA GLY A 7 -27.39 -16.37 -43.82
C GLY A 7 -25.95 -16.26 -44.34
N ARG A 8 -25.07 -15.53 -43.64
CA ARG A 8 -23.70 -15.27 -44.09
C ARG A 8 -22.73 -16.31 -43.53
N PRO A 9 -21.82 -16.87 -44.36
CA PRO A 9 -20.82 -17.81 -43.89
C PRO A 9 -19.82 -17.12 -42.96
N VAL A 10 -19.40 -17.83 -41.90
CA VAL A 10 -18.38 -17.38 -40.96
C VAL A 10 -17.06 -18.04 -41.34
N LYS A 11 -15.98 -17.26 -41.42
CA LYS A 11 -14.63 -17.82 -41.48
C LYS A 11 -14.20 -18.17 -40.05
N ALA A 12 -14.03 -19.47 -39.77
CA ALA A 12 -13.53 -19.96 -38.49
C ALA A 12 -12.15 -20.58 -38.68
N ILE A 13 -11.23 -20.30 -37.75
CA ILE A 13 -9.94 -20.99 -37.67
C ILE A 13 -10.07 -22.04 -36.58
N VAL A 14 -10.11 -23.32 -36.97
CA VAL A 14 -10.15 -24.44 -36.02
C VAL A 14 -8.71 -24.77 -35.61
N LYS A 15 -8.40 -24.62 -34.33
CA LYS A 15 -7.13 -25.07 -33.73
C LYS A 15 -7.42 -26.17 -32.73
N HIS A 16 -6.64 -27.24 -32.75
CA HIS A 16 -6.62 -28.20 -31.66
C HIS A 16 -5.91 -27.58 -30.46
N LEU A 17 -6.67 -27.36 -29.39
CA LEU A 17 -6.17 -26.88 -28.10
C LEU A 17 -6.26 -28.04 -27.10
N SER A 18 -5.24 -28.23 -26.26
CA SER A 18 -5.40 -29.03 -25.04
C SER A 18 -6.38 -28.32 -24.09
N ASP A 19 -6.96 -29.04 -23.12
CA ASP A 19 -7.85 -28.45 -22.09
C ASP A 19 -7.19 -27.25 -21.39
N GLU A 20 -5.88 -27.33 -21.21
CA GLU A 20 -5.04 -26.27 -20.67
C GLU A 20 -4.99 -25.04 -21.60
N GLN A 21 -4.76 -25.26 -22.89
CA GLN A 21 -4.75 -24.20 -23.90
C GLN A 21 -6.15 -23.58 -24.09
N LEU A 22 -7.21 -24.33 -23.82
CA LEU A 22 -8.59 -23.84 -23.82
C LEU A 22 -8.84 -22.86 -22.66
N VAL A 23 -8.42 -23.21 -21.43
CA VAL A 23 -8.51 -22.32 -20.26
C VAL A 23 -7.71 -21.03 -20.48
N VAL A 24 -6.52 -21.13 -21.07
CA VAL A 24 -5.71 -19.96 -21.43
C VAL A 24 -6.39 -19.12 -22.51
N ALA A 25 -6.98 -19.74 -23.53
CA ALA A 25 -7.69 -19.04 -24.60
C ALA A 25 -8.95 -18.31 -24.08
N GLN A 26 -9.71 -18.94 -23.19
CA GLN A 26 -10.88 -18.34 -22.54
C GLN A 26 -10.48 -17.24 -21.55
N GLY A 27 -9.37 -17.45 -20.82
CA GLY A 27 -8.74 -16.42 -20.00
C GLY A 27 -8.33 -15.22 -20.84
N ARG A 28 -7.71 -15.44 -22.02
CA ARG A 28 -7.34 -14.39 -23.00
C ARG A 28 -8.55 -13.61 -23.51
N GLU A 29 -9.63 -14.29 -23.87
CA GLU A 29 -10.86 -13.63 -24.36
C GLU A 29 -11.48 -12.72 -23.29
N ASN A 30 -11.37 -13.10 -22.00
CA ASN A 30 -11.80 -12.26 -20.88
C ASN A 30 -10.80 -11.15 -20.53
N LEU A 31 -9.50 -11.42 -20.66
CA LEU A 31 -8.40 -10.45 -20.49
C LEU A 31 -8.47 -9.30 -21.50
N GLU A 32 -8.84 -9.58 -22.75
CA GLU A 32 -8.96 -8.55 -23.81
C GLU A 32 -10.22 -7.67 -23.66
N ARG A 33 -11.22 -8.12 -22.88
CA ARG A 33 -12.48 -7.38 -22.66
C ARG A 33 -12.49 -6.47 -21.45
N ARG A 34 -11.64 -6.74 -20.46
CA ARG A 34 -11.56 -5.96 -19.20
C ARG A 34 -10.09 -5.72 -18.93
N ASP A 35 -9.65 -4.47 -18.89
CA ASP A 35 -8.32 -4.09 -18.45
C ASP A 35 -8.10 -4.57 -17.00
N LEU A 36 -7.72 -5.83 -16.84
CA LEU A 36 -7.53 -6.44 -15.53
C LEU A 36 -6.54 -5.60 -14.74
N SER A 37 -6.79 -5.41 -13.45
CA SER A 37 -5.85 -4.74 -12.59
C SER A 37 -4.55 -5.53 -12.44
N PHE A 38 -3.54 -4.89 -11.84
CA PHE A 38 -2.29 -5.57 -11.51
C PHE A 38 -2.53 -6.85 -10.68
N ILE A 39 -3.35 -6.77 -9.63
CA ILE A 39 -3.56 -7.89 -8.71
C ILE A 39 -4.39 -9.00 -9.34
N GLU A 40 -5.36 -8.68 -10.21
CA GLU A 40 -6.14 -9.68 -10.94
C GLU A 40 -5.25 -10.49 -11.89
N ARG A 41 -4.38 -9.82 -12.66
CA ARG A 41 -3.42 -10.52 -13.52
C ARG A 41 -2.42 -11.35 -12.70
N ALA A 42 -2.01 -10.86 -11.53
CA ALA A 42 -1.07 -11.54 -10.65
C ALA A 42 -1.68 -12.82 -10.05
N LEU A 43 -2.93 -12.75 -9.59
CA LEU A 43 -3.67 -13.89 -9.05
C LEU A 43 -3.94 -14.94 -10.15
N PHE A 44 -4.30 -14.49 -11.35
CA PHE A 44 -4.46 -15.38 -12.50
C PHE A 44 -3.15 -16.10 -12.86
N ALA A 45 -2.04 -15.37 -12.91
CA ALA A 45 -0.72 -15.94 -13.16
C ALA A 45 -0.35 -17.00 -12.12
N ALA A 46 -0.56 -16.71 -10.83
CA ALA A 46 -0.26 -17.62 -9.73
C ALA A 46 -1.10 -18.89 -9.84
N ARG A 47 -2.42 -18.76 -10.06
CA ARG A 47 -3.31 -19.91 -10.21
C ARG A 47 -2.94 -20.80 -11.38
N LEU A 48 -2.63 -20.23 -12.54
CA LEU A 48 -2.19 -21.06 -13.67
C LEU A 48 -0.83 -21.72 -13.39
N GLU A 49 0.10 -21.06 -12.70
CA GLU A 49 1.35 -21.72 -12.29
C GLU A 49 1.08 -22.89 -11.33
N ASP A 50 0.13 -22.75 -10.40
CA ASP A 50 -0.25 -23.83 -9.48
C ASP A 50 -0.90 -25.03 -10.20
N HIS A 51 -1.49 -24.81 -11.38
CA HIS A 51 -2.03 -25.87 -12.26
C HIS A 51 -0.98 -26.45 -13.22
N GLY A 52 0.31 -26.14 -13.04
CA GLY A 52 1.41 -26.74 -13.80
C GLY A 52 1.73 -26.07 -15.14
N PHE A 53 1.15 -24.90 -15.42
CA PHE A 53 1.44 -24.19 -16.67
C PHE A 53 2.86 -23.61 -16.69
N ALA A 54 3.58 -23.85 -17.78
CA ALA A 54 4.91 -23.30 -17.97
C ALA A 54 4.91 -21.76 -18.01
N ARG A 55 5.88 -21.13 -17.33
CA ARG A 55 6.03 -19.66 -17.28
C ARG A 55 6.11 -19.00 -18.67
N SER A 56 6.63 -19.70 -19.67
CA SER A 56 6.65 -19.23 -21.07
C SER A 56 5.24 -19.07 -21.64
N ALA A 57 4.33 -20.01 -21.36
CA ALA A 57 2.93 -19.93 -21.74
C ALA A 57 2.20 -18.81 -20.99
N LEU A 58 2.46 -18.64 -19.70
CA LEU A 58 1.89 -17.55 -18.89
C LEU A 58 2.30 -16.16 -19.38
N THR A 59 3.58 -16.00 -19.72
CA THR A 59 4.12 -14.75 -20.27
C THR A 59 3.39 -14.39 -21.57
N ALA A 60 3.17 -15.38 -22.44
CA ALA A 60 2.45 -15.20 -23.69
C ALA A 60 0.94 -14.92 -23.47
N ALA A 61 0.32 -15.60 -22.50
CA ALA A 61 -1.10 -15.46 -22.20
C ALA A 61 -1.47 -14.08 -21.63
N LEU A 62 -0.61 -13.52 -20.78
CA LEU A 62 -0.86 -12.26 -20.09
C LEU A 62 -0.30 -11.03 -20.79
N ALA A 63 0.35 -11.19 -21.96
CA ALA A 63 0.98 -10.12 -22.74
C ALA A 63 1.93 -9.22 -21.90
N VAL A 64 2.58 -9.78 -20.88
CA VAL A 64 3.52 -9.08 -20.00
C VAL A 64 4.96 -9.50 -20.28
N HIS A 65 5.91 -8.57 -20.12
CA HIS A 65 7.34 -8.90 -20.18
C HIS A 65 7.74 -9.91 -19.09
N LYS A 66 8.67 -10.84 -19.39
CA LYS A 66 9.11 -11.93 -18.49
C LYS A 66 9.48 -11.47 -17.07
N GLY A 67 10.19 -10.34 -16.95
CA GLY A 67 10.59 -9.79 -15.64
C GLY A 67 9.41 -9.37 -14.75
N ASN A 68 8.24 -9.09 -15.34
CA ASN A 68 7.04 -8.69 -14.61
C ASN A 68 6.25 -9.90 -14.09
N LEU A 69 6.33 -11.07 -14.74
CA LEU A 69 5.55 -12.25 -14.37
C LEU A 69 5.98 -12.84 -13.02
N SER A 70 7.29 -13.05 -12.83
CA SER A 70 7.81 -13.62 -11.57
C SER A 70 7.44 -12.74 -10.38
N THR A 71 7.62 -11.42 -10.51
CA THR A 71 7.26 -10.47 -9.44
C THR A 71 5.76 -10.45 -9.18
N MET A 72 4.92 -10.52 -10.22
CA MET A 72 3.46 -10.64 -10.05
C MET A 72 3.09 -11.88 -9.23
N ILE A 73 3.63 -13.05 -9.59
CA ILE A 73 3.36 -14.30 -8.88
C ILE A 73 3.86 -14.21 -7.43
N THR A 74 5.06 -13.66 -7.20
CA THR A 74 5.58 -13.44 -5.84
C THR A 74 4.63 -12.58 -5.02
N VAL A 75 4.16 -11.45 -5.56
CA VAL A 75 3.23 -10.57 -4.85
C VAL A 75 1.90 -11.26 -4.55
N ALA A 76 1.31 -11.95 -5.52
CA ALA A 76 0.07 -12.70 -5.32
C ALA A 76 0.19 -13.77 -4.23
N ARG A 77 1.34 -14.43 -4.12
CA ARG A 77 1.61 -15.44 -3.08
C ARG A 77 1.99 -14.85 -1.72
N SER A 78 2.50 -13.61 -1.70
CA SER A 78 2.92 -12.94 -0.46
C SER A 78 1.78 -12.25 0.28
N VAL A 79 0.65 -12.06 -0.39
CA VAL A 79 -0.54 -11.41 0.17
C VAL A 79 -1.63 -12.46 0.37
N PRO A 80 -2.24 -12.58 1.57
CA PRO A 80 -3.35 -13.50 1.80
C PRO A 80 -4.48 -13.31 0.79
N GLU A 81 -4.99 -14.40 0.23
CA GLU A 81 -6.07 -14.33 -0.77
C GLU A 81 -7.33 -13.68 -0.19
N GLU A 82 -7.64 -13.92 1.09
CA GLU A 82 -8.71 -13.23 1.82
C GLU A 82 -8.59 -11.69 1.74
N LEU A 83 -7.37 -11.16 1.88
CA LEU A 83 -7.11 -9.73 1.79
C LEU A 83 -7.26 -9.22 0.35
N ILE A 84 -6.77 -9.97 -0.64
CA ILE A 84 -6.92 -9.63 -2.06
C ILE A 84 -8.41 -9.57 -2.43
N VAL A 85 -9.19 -10.57 -2.02
CA VAL A 85 -10.63 -10.65 -2.29
C VAL A 85 -11.39 -9.52 -1.61
N ALA A 86 -11.09 -9.22 -0.35
CA ALA A 86 -11.73 -8.13 0.38
C ALA A 86 -11.45 -6.75 -0.28
N ILE A 87 -10.22 -6.52 -0.75
CA ILE A 87 -9.83 -5.30 -1.45
C ILE A 87 -10.51 -5.21 -2.82
N GLY A 88 -10.52 -6.30 -3.58
CA GLY A 88 -11.00 -6.34 -4.96
C GLY A 88 -9.96 -5.83 -5.99
N PRO A 89 -10.40 -5.43 -7.20
CA PRO A 89 -9.50 -5.13 -8.32
C PRO A 89 -8.49 -4.01 -8.07
N ALA A 90 -8.87 -2.95 -7.37
CA ALA A 90 -8.04 -1.76 -7.12
C ALA A 90 -7.28 -1.28 -8.38
N PRO A 91 -8.01 -0.89 -9.46
CA PRO A 91 -7.43 -0.66 -10.79
C PRO A 91 -6.39 0.47 -10.83
N LYS A 92 -6.42 1.41 -9.87
CA LYS A 92 -5.45 2.51 -9.78
C LYS A 92 -4.21 2.12 -8.97
N VAL A 93 -4.15 0.91 -8.42
CA VAL A 93 -3.06 0.42 -7.57
C VAL A 93 -2.14 -0.48 -8.37
N GLY A 94 -0.99 0.07 -8.75
CA GLY A 94 0.07 -0.68 -9.44
C GLY A 94 0.97 -1.50 -8.52
N ARG A 95 1.91 -2.21 -9.14
CA ARG A 95 2.90 -3.09 -8.50
C ARG A 95 3.56 -2.51 -7.23
N PRO A 96 4.12 -1.28 -7.22
CA PRO A 96 4.92 -0.82 -6.08
C PRO A 96 4.13 -0.77 -4.77
N ARG A 97 2.84 -0.47 -4.83
CA ARG A 97 1.99 -0.43 -3.64
C ARG A 97 1.62 -1.82 -3.14
N TRP A 98 1.38 -2.76 -4.04
CA TRP A 98 1.14 -4.15 -3.65
C TRP A 98 2.40 -4.80 -3.06
N GLU A 99 3.59 -4.50 -3.58
CA GLU A 99 4.88 -4.89 -2.99
C GLU A 99 5.02 -4.30 -1.58
N GLN A 100 4.70 -3.02 -1.40
CA GLN A 100 4.71 -2.38 -0.09
C GLN A 100 3.75 -3.07 0.90
N LEU A 101 2.54 -3.44 0.45
CA LEU A 101 1.59 -4.17 1.28
C LEU A 101 2.15 -5.54 1.69
N ALA A 102 2.70 -6.29 0.72
CA ALA A 102 3.33 -7.59 0.94
C ALA A 102 4.48 -7.51 1.96
N GLU A 103 5.30 -6.46 1.91
CA GLU A 103 6.43 -6.27 2.84
C GLU A 103 5.98 -5.98 4.29
N LEU A 104 4.82 -5.34 4.46
CA LEU A 104 4.29 -4.96 5.77
C LEU A 104 3.56 -6.09 6.50
N LEU A 105 2.98 -7.04 5.77
CA LEU A 105 2.22 -8.16 6.33
C LEU A 105 3.00 -8.97 7.38
N PRO A 106 4.24 -9.45 7.13
CA PRO A 106 4.97 -10.24 8.13
C PRO A 106 5.34 -9.42 9.38
N LYS A 107 5.40 -8.08 9.28
CA LYS A 107 5.76 -7.18 10.39
C LYS A 107 4.57 -6.82 11.27
N THR A 108 3.35 -7.10 10.83
CA THR A 108 2.12 -6.57 11.44
C THR A 108 1.13 -7.64 11.90
N GLY A 109 1.42 -8.92 11.63
CA GLY A 109 0.57 -10.04 12.00
C GLY A 109 -0.85 -9.88 11.44
N ASP A 110 -1.86 -10.11 12.29
CA ASP A 110 -3.26 -10.17 11.86
C ASP A 110 -3.97 -8.81 11.79
N ARG A 111 -3.24 -7.69 11.87
CA ARG A 111 -3.82 -6.33 11.78
C ARG A 111 -4.63 -6.09 10.51
N TRP A 112 -4.27 -6.76 9.41
CA TRP A 112 -5.01 -6.64 8.16
C TRP A 112 -6.42 -7.23 8.26
N ARG A 113 -6.62 -8.32 9.03
CA ARG A 113 -7.96 -8.91 9.26
C ARG A 113 -8.87 -7.91 9.97
N GLN A 114 -8.34 -7.24 11.00
CA GLN A 114 -9.08 -6.18 11.70
C GLN A 114 -9.43 -5.01 10.77
N ALA A 115 -8.57 -4.71 9.79
CA ALA A 115 -8.81 -3.64 8.84
C ALA A 115 -9.97 -3.96 7.89
N ILE A 116 -10.03 -5.19 7.36
CA ILE A 116 -11.07 -5.58 6.39
C ILE A 116 -12.44 -5.80 7.03
N VAL A 117 -12.52 -6.21 8.30
CA VAL A 117 -13.80 -6.36 9.02
C VAL A 117 -14.28 -5.06 9.68
N SER A 118 -13.52 -3.97 9.55
CA SER A 118 -13.86 -2.72 10.23
C SER A 118 -15.09 -2.05 9.60
N PRO A 119 -15.95 -1.39 10.40
CA PRO A 119 -17.18 -0.79 9.90
C PRO A 119 -16.97 0.13 8.70
N GLY A 120 -17.82 -0.03 7.68
CA GLY A 120 -17.78 0.75 6.45
C GLY A 120 -16.61 0.41 5.52
N PHE A 121 -15.91 -0.72 5.70
CA PHE A 121 -14.90 -1.18 4.74
C PHE A 121 -15.56 -1.54 3.40
N ASP A 122 -16.63 -2.33 3.42
CA ASP A 122 -17.33 -2.79 2.21
C ASP A 122 -18.05 -1.65 1.45
N ALA A 123 -18.38 -0.55 2.13
CA ALA A 123 -18.96 0.63 1.50
C ALA A 123 -17.95 1.46 0.69
N LEU A 124 -16.65 1.16 0.82
CA LEU A 124 -15.60 1.85 0.07
C LEU A 124 -15.43 1.25 -1.33
N GLU A 125 -15.07 2.10 -2.28
CA GLU A 125 -14.54 1.67 -3.57
C GLU A 125 -13.25 0.86 -3.42
N SER A 126 -12.97 -0.05 -4.35
CA SER A 126 -11.86 -1.01 -4.27
C SER A 126 -10.48 -0.35 -4.05
N ASP A 127 -10.18 0.76 -4.74
CA ASP A 127 -8.94 1.53 -4.51
C ASP A 127 -8.86 2.09 -3.08
N SER A 128 -10.01 2.49 -2.50
CA SER A 128 -10.09 3.02 -1.14
C SER A 128 -9.98 1.92 -0.09
N ARG A 129 -10.50 0.72 -0.37
CA ARG A 129 -10.27 -0.48 0.44
C ARG A 129 -8.79 -0.81 0.54
N PHE A 130 -8.07 -0.77 -0.59
CA PHE A 130 -6.62 -0.94 -0.62
C PHE A 130 -5.92 0.11 0.26
N ALA A 131 -6.24 1.39 0.07
CA ALA A 131 -5.63 2.47 0.84
C ALA A 131 -5.86 2.32 2.35
N ARG A 132 -7.07 1.90 2.75
CA ARG A 132 -7.43 1.63 4.15
C ARG A 132 -6.64 0.45 4.73
N ALA A 133 -6.54 -0.65 3.99
CA ALA A 133 -5.73 -1.81 4.40
C ALA A 133 -4.26 -1.44 4.56
N LEU A 134 -3.66 -0.77 3.57
CA LEU A 134 -2.26 -0.34 3.65
C LEU A 134 -2.00 0.62 4.81
N LYS A 135 -2.92 1.55 5.07
CA LYS A 135 -2.82 2.49 6.20
C LYS A 135 -2.88 1.78 7.55
N ALA A 136 -3.65 0.71 7.69
CA ALA A 136 -3.74 -0.08 8.92
C ALA A 136 -2.43 -0.82 9.24
N LEU A 137 -1.66 -1.18 8.20
CA LEU A 137 -0.36 -1.88 8.36
C LEU A 137 0.83 -0.91 8.42
N SER A 138 0.68 0.29 7.89
CA SER A 138 1.72 1.30 7.90
C SER A 138 2.08 1.70 9.34
N PRO A 139 3.37 1.97 9.65
CA PRO A 139 3.77 2.44 10.97
C PRO A 139 2.95 3.67 11.34
N ARG A 140 2.22 3.59 12.46
CA ARG A 140 1.46 4.73 12.96
C ARG A 140 2.49 5.80 13.33
N GLN A 141 2.58 6.87 12.53
CA GLN A 141 3.33 8.05 12.93
C GLN A 141 2.75 8.47 14.28
N ALA A 142 3.58 8.45 15.32
CA ALA A 142 3.19 8.98 16.62
C ALA A 142 2.69 10.41 16.38
N LYS A 143 1.45 10.70 16.84
CA LYS A 143 0.92 12.07 16.75
C LYS A 143 1.90 12.96 17.49
N LYS A 144 2.61 13.83 16.76
CA LYS A 144 3.47 14.83 17.37
C LYS A 144 2.59 16.00 17.79
N THR A 145 2.57 16.33 19.07
CA THR A 145 1.91 17.55 19.53
C THR A 145 2.80 18.73 19.15
N LYS A 146 2.22 19.72 18.47
CA LYS A 146 2.89 20.98 18.14
C LYS A 146 2.30 22.08 19.02
N GLN A 147 3.15 22.80 19.74
CA GLN A 147 2.78 23.97 20.51
C GLN A 147 3.71 25.13 20.10
N VAL A 148 3.19 26.35 20.09
CA VAL A 148 3.98 27.56 19.86
C VAL A 148 3.85 28.44 21.09
N ILE A 149 4.98 28.73 21.73
CA ILE A 149 5.10 29.76 22.76
C ILE A 149 5.36 31.08 22.04
N LYS A 150 4.59 32.11 22.39
CA LYS A 150 4.74 33.45 21.84
C LYS A 150 5.47 34.36 22.82
N SER A 151 6.15 35.37 22.31
CA SER A 151 6.69 36.47 23.10
C SER A 151 5.57 37.37 23.65
N ASP A 152 5.93 38.28 24.54
CA ASP A 152 5.11 39.42 24.99
C ASP A 152 4.60 40.29 23.83
N THR A 153 5.36 40.37 22.74
CA THR A 153 4.98 41.06 21.48
C THR A 153 4.09 40.23 20.57
N GLY A 154 3.74 38.99 20.95
CA GLY A 154 2.86 38.09 20.21
C GLY A 154 3.52 37.34 19.05
N ALA A 155 4.82 37.55 18.81
CA ALA A 155 5.60 36.84 17.81
C ALA A 155 5.92 35.39 18.25
N PRO A 156 6.06 34.43 17.32
CA PRO A 156 6.45 33.06 17.67
C PRO A 156 7.88 33.05 18.24
N LEU A 157 8.00 32.65 19.50
CA LEU A 157 9.26 32.62 20.25
C LEU A 157 9.89 31.22 20.21
N VAL A 158 9.10 30.19 20.57
CA VAL A 158 9.56 28.80 20.56
C VAL A 158 8.48 27.89 20.00
N GLN A 159 8.81 27.12 18.97
CA GLN A 159 8.00 25.99 18.53
C GLN A 159 8.45 24.72 19.24
N ILE A 160 7.51 24.06 19.90
CA ILE A 160 7.71 22.81 20.62
C ILE A 160 7.05 21.68 19.84
N VAL A 161 7.83 20.65 19.53
CA VAL A 161 7.35 19.43 18.90
C VAL A 161 7.63 18.26 19.84
N GLN A 162 6.56 17.71 20.43
CA GLN A 162 6.64 16.58 21.34
C GLN A 162 6.23 15.29 20.63
N GLY A 163 7.16 14.33 20.57
CA GLY A 163 6.91 12.94 20.17
C GLY A 163 6.88 12.00 21.37
N LYS A 164 6.83 10.69 21.11
CA LYS A 164 6.77 9.64 22.16
C LYS A 164 7.98 9.67 23.10
N ASP A 165 9.19 9.77 22.53
CA ASP A 165 10.45 9.66 23.26
C ASP A 165 11.37 10.87 23.04
N ARG A 166 10.87 11.93 22.38
CA ARG A 166 11.67 13.10 22.00
C ARG A 166 10.88 14.38 22.10
N LEU A 167 11.46 15.38 22.76
CA LEU A 167 10.98 16.76 22.75
C LEU A 167 11.96 17.61 21.93
N GLN A 168 11.45 18.39 20.99
CA GLN A 168 12.25 19.30 20.18
C GLN A 168 11.75 20.73 20.37
N PHE A 169 12.67 21.63 20.71
CA PHE A 169 12.46 23.07 20.73
C PHE A 169 13.08 23.66 19.47
N THR A 170 12.34 24.51 18.77
CA THR A 170 12.81 25.27 17.62
C THR A 170 12.60 26.74 17.93
N ILE A 171 13.70 27.47 18.02
CA ILE A 171 13.73 28.91 18.29
C ILE A 171 14.15 29.59 16.99
N GLU A 172 13.38 30.57 16.55
CA GLU A 172 13.75 31.37 15.39
C GLU A 172 14.64 32.53 15.83
N GLU A 173 15.93 32.48 15.45
CA GLU A 173 16.92 33.51 15.81
C GLU A 173 16.52 34.92 15.38
N LYS A 174 15.76 35.04 14.28
CA LYS A 174 15.23 36.33 13.80
C LYS A 174 14.22 36.95 14.77
N SER A 175 13.43 36.11 15.43
CA SER A 175 12.35 36.52 16.33
C SER A 175 12.85 36.67 17.77
N ALA A 176 13.93 35.98 18.14
CA ALA A 176 14.56 36.08 19.45
C ALA A 176 16.10 35.91 19.37
N PRO A 177 16.82 36.97 18.98
CA PRO A 177 18.27 36.95 18.91
C PRO A 177 18.91 36.61 20.25
N ALA A 178 19.97 35.81 20.25
CA ALA A 178 20.76 35.35 21.40
C ALA A 178 20.01 34.52 22.46
N PHE A 179 18.67 34.40 22.37
CA PHE A 179 17.88 33.61 23.31
C PHE A 179 18.22 32.12 23.24
N GLY A 180 18.50 31.60 22.03
CA GLY A 180 18.94 30.22 21.85
C GLY A 180 20.24 29.92 22.59
N SER A 181 21.23 30.79 22.48
CA SER A 181 22.53 30.66 23.17
C SER A 181 22.37 30.72 24.68
N TYR A 182 21.59 31.68 25.19
CA TYR A 182 21.28 31.78 26.61
C TYR A 182 20.63 30.49 27.13
N LEU A 183 19.63 29.95 26.42
CA LEU A 183 18.97 28.72 26.83
C LEU A 183 19.95 27.54 26.90
N ILE A 184 20.85 27.40 25.92
CA ILE A 184 21.88 26.35 25.91
C ILE A 184 22.78 26.44 27.14
N GLU A 185 23.20 27.64 27.54
CA GLU A 185 24.02 27.86 28.72
C GLU A 185 23.29 27.51 30.03
N GLN A 186 21.97 27.73 30.09
CA GLN A 186 21.15 27.45 31.28
C GLN A 186 20.70 25.99 31.40
N LEU A 187 20.70 25.21 30.31
CA LEU A 187 20.21 23.83 30.30
C LEU A 187 20.83 22.92 31.38
N PRO A 188 22.16 22.95 31.65
CA PRO A 188 22.75 22.12 32.70
C PRO A 188 22.19 22.42 34.09
N GLU A 189 21.99 23.70 34.42
CA GLU A 189 21.45 24.11 35.72
C GLU A 189 19.97 23.74 35.85
N ILE A 190 19.18 23.97 34.80
CA ILE A 190 17.76 23.56 34.74
C ILE A 190 17.63 22.05 34.96
N TYR A 191 18.50 21.25 34.33
CA TYR A 191 18.49 19.80 34.50
C TYR A 191 18.89 19.39 35.93
N ALA A 192 19.90 20.03 36.52
CA ALA A 192 20.30 19.78 37.92
C ALA A 192 19.19 20.14 38.92
N ALA A 193 18.46 21.24 38.69
CA ALA A 193 17.30 21.62 39.49
C ALA A 193 16.15 20.61 39.37
N PHE A 194 15.87 20.13 38.15
CA PHE A 194 14.87 19.09 37.91
C PHE A 194 15.22 17.79 38.64
N ARG A 195 16.48 17.34 38.56
CA ARG A 195 16.97 16.14 39.26
C ARG A 195 16.74 16.22 40.77
N ARG A 196 17.08 17.35 41.40
CA ARG A 196 16.84 17.56 42.84
C ARG A 196 15.36 17.48 43.24
N ARG A 197 14.46 17.87 42.35
CA ARG A 197 13.00 17.82 42.59
C ARG A 197 12.40 16.44 42.37
N ALA A 198 13.01 15.61 41.52
CA ALA A 198 12.55 14.25 41.23
C ALA A 198 13.01 13.21 42.26
N ASP A 199 14.03 13.53 43.06
CA ASP A 199 14.56 12.69 44.14
C ASP A 199 13.84 12.96 45.50
N VAL A 200 12.68 13.65 45.49
CA VAL A 200 11.75 13.90 46.62
C VAL A 200 10.35 13.40 46.25
#